data_AF-A0A9P7FWE2-F1
#
_entry.id   AF-A0A9P7FWE2-F1
#
_cell.length_a   1.000
_cell.length_b   1.000
_cell.length_c   1.000
_cell.angle_alpha   90.00
_cell.angle_beta   90.00
_cell.angle_gamma   90.00
#
_symmetry.space_group_name_H-M   'P 1'
#
loop_
_entity.id
_entity.type
_entity.pdbx_description
1 polymer ?
#
loop_
_entity_poly.entity_id
_entity_poly.type
_entity_poly.pdbx_seq_one_letter_code
_entity_poly.pdbx_strand_id
1 'polypeptide(L)'
;GISHKLAEKIFGLETVSTTIASWYTYALHFDNQWCYACAIINCTRGNNKDKKLFYKPKNYVAPKYTPPPSTPHLHVTQMPWTSTDCLTQEKRNNYMKKGLCFDCHQPGHRDVDHKSGPSISKKTTNPFTNRKATGAETYAKICALMGELEDEEKEKALKQMEDE
;
A
#
# COMPACT_ATOMS: atom_id res chain seq x y z
N GLY A 1 25.44 12.84 -20.36
CA GLY A 1 24.99 14.15 -20.85
C GLY A 1 23.50 14.30 -20.61
N ILE A 2 23.00 15.53 -20.50
CA ILE A 2 21.57 15.83 -20.36
C ILE A 2 20.87 15.43 -21.68
N SER A 3 19.63 14.91 -21.63
CA SER A 3 18.90 14.54 -22.84
C SER A 3 18.56 15.80 -23.67
N HIS A 4 18.61 15.70 -24.99
CA HIS A 4 18.37 16.85 -25.89
C HIS A 4 17.02 17.52 -25.64
N LYS A 5 15.96 16.71 -25.48
CA LYS A 5 14.60 17.20 -25.20
C LYS A 5 14.48 17.91 -23.85
N LEU A 6 15.24 17.47 -22.86
CA LEU A 6 15.28 18.12 -21.55
C LEU A 6 16.02 19.45 -21.64
N ALA A 7 17.11 19.50 -22.40
CA ALA A 7 17.84 20.73 -22.65
C ALA A 7 16.97 21.76 -23.37
N GLU A 8 16.26 21.38 -24.45
CA GLU A 8 15.32 22.26 -25.16
C GLU A 8 14.28 22.89 -24.23
N LYS A 9 13.69 22.10 -23.30
CA LYS A 9 12.72 22.61 -22.33
C LYS A 9 13.32 23.59 -21.33
N ILE A 10 14.55 23.36 -20.91
CA ILE A 10 15.26 24.26 -19.98
C ILE A 10 15.64 25.56 -20.70
N PHE A 11 16.08 25.48 -21.96
CA PHE A 11 16.39 26.66 -22.77
C PHE A 11 15.14 27.45 -23.18
N GLY A 12 13.99 26.79 -23.32
CA GLY A 12 12.70 27.42 -23.63
C GLY A 12 12.00 28.06 -22.43
N LEU A 13 12.62 28.10 -21.25
CA LEU A 13 12.11 28.83 -20.10
C LEU A 13 12.14 30.35 -20.39
N GLU A 14 11.11 31.06 -19.95
CA GLU A 14 10.98 32.52 -20.11
C GLU A 14 12.17 33.28 -19.51
N THR A 15 12.79 32.72 -18.47
CA THR A 15 14.06 33.21 -17.92
C THR A 15 15.13 32.12 -18.02
N VAL A 16 16.17 32.39 -18.81
CA VAL A 16 17.33 31.50 -18.88
C VAL A 16 18.05 31.57 -17.55
N SER A 17 18.03 30.45 -16.83
CA SER A 17 18.68 30.35 -15.53
C SER A 17 20.19 30.54 -15.68
N THR A 18 20.78 31.43 -14.90
CA THR A 18 22.24 31.66 -14.92
C THR A 18 22.97 30.82 -13.87
N THR A 19 22.25 30.20 -12.95
CA THR A 19 22.81 29.46 -11.82
C THR A 19 22.65 27.96 -11.98
N ILE A 20 23.72 27.18 -11.78
CA ILE A 20 23.72 25.70 -11.88
C ILE A 20 22.67 25.05 -10.97
N ALA A 21 22.46 25.59 -9.76
CA ALA A 21 21.43 25.09 -8.84
C ALA A 21 20.01 25.21 -9.44
N SER A 22 19.74 26.32 -10.12
CA SER A 22 18.46 26.56 -10.78
C SER A 22 18.25 25.60 -11.96
N TRP A 23 19.30 25.35 -12.75
CA TRP A 23 19.31 24.31 -13.78
C TRP A 23 18.96 22.94 -13.22
N TYR A 24 19.54 22.57 -12.07
CA TYR A 24 19.25 21.31 -11.40
C TYR A 24 17.78 21.23 -10.97
N THR A 25 17.23 22.30 -10.38
CA THR A 25 15.82 22.32 -9.96
C THR A 25 14.86 22.20 -11.14
N TYR A 26 15.11 22.90 -12.25
CA TYR A 26 14.27 22.83 -13.44
C TYR A 26 14.37 21.45 -14.12
N ALA A 27 15.57 20.88 -14.21
CA ALA A 27 15.77 19.54 -14.73
C ALA A 27 14.98 18.50 -13.91
N LEU A 28 15.09 18.57 -12.58
CA LEU A 28 14.35 17.69 -11.66
C LEU A 28 12.84 17.86 -11.82
N HIS A 29 12.35 19.10 -11.92
CA HIS A 29 10.94 19.39 -12.10
C HIS A 29 10.38 18.76 -13.39
N PHE A 30 11.05 18.95 -14.52
CA PHE A 30 10.60 18.39 -15.81
C PHE A 30 10.67 16.87 -15.84
N ASP A 31 11.68 16.27 -15.22
CA ASP A 31 11.81 14.81 -15.15
C ASP A 31 10.70 14.20 -14.28
N ASN A 32 10.44 14.81 -13.12
CA ASN A 32 9.31 14.43 -12.27
C ASN A 32 7.96 14.55 -13.00
N GLN A 33 7.72 15.66 -13.69
CA GLN A 33 6.50 15.85 -14.49
C GLN A 33 6.35 14.79 -15.57
N TRP A 34 7.44 14.44 -16.26
CA TRP A 34 7.44 13.37 -17.25
C TRP A 34 7.09 12.01 -16.60
N CYS A 35 7.69 11.69 -15.46
CA CYS A 35 7.37 10.47 -14.71
C CYS A 35 5.90 10.42 -14.29
N TYR A 36 5.33 11.52 -13.80
CA TYR A 36 3.91 11.59 -13.44
C TYR A 36 3.01 11.41 -14.67
N ALA A 37 3.31 12.08 -15.77
CA ALA A 37 2.55 11.93 -17.02
C ALA A 37 2.59 10.49 -17.54
N CYS A 38 3.76 9.86 -17.55
CA CYS A 38 3.90 8.44 -17.92
C CYS A 38 3.11 7.53 -16.96
N ALA A 39 3.09 7.81 -15.66
CA ALA A 39 2.32 7.04 -14.69
C ALA A 39 0.81 7.12 -14.98
N ILE A 40 0.29 8.31 -15.29
CA ILE A 40 -1.11 8.52 -15.65
C ILE A 40 -1.44 7.78 -16.95
N ILE A 41 -0.64 7.97 -18.01
CA ILE A 41 -0.86 7.33 -19.32
C ILE A 41 -0.84 5.80 -19.21
N ASN A 42 0.07 5.23 -18.41
CA ASN A 42 0.15 3.78 -18.22
C ASN A 42 -1.03 3.24 -17.40
N CYS A 43 -1.53 4.02 -16.44
CA CYS A 43 -2.73 3.68 -15.68
C CYS A 43 -3.99 3.69 -16.56
N THR A 44 -4.15 4.70 -17.42
CA THR A 44 -5.33 4.83 -18.30
C THR A 44 -5.34 3.81 -19.44
N ARG A 45 -4.16 3.41 -19.94
CA ARG A 45 -4.03 2.41 -21.02
C ARG A 45 -4.20 0.95 -20.57
N GLY A 46 -4.50 0.69 -19.30
CA GLY A 46 -4.70 -0.67 -18.78
C GLY A 46 -3.45 -1.57 -18.83
N ASN A 47 -2.28 -1.02 -19.18
CA ASN A 47 -1.01 -1.74 -19.23
C ASN A 47 -0.42 -1.87 -17.82
N ASN A 48 -1.12 -2.58 -16.95
CA ASN A 48 -0.73 -2.86 -15.56
C ASN A 48 0.36 -3.95 -15.44
N LYS A 49 0.93 -4.38 -16.58
CA LYS A 49 1.92 -5.46 -16.66
C LYS A 49 3.35 -4.96 -16.48
N ASP A 50 3.63 -3.70 -16.84
CA ASP A 50 4.96 -3.11 -16.76
C ASP A 50 5.08 -2.11 -15.59
N LYS A 51 5.06 -2.65 -14.37
CA LYS A 51 5.40 -1.91 -13.14
C LYS A 51 6.87 -1.40 -13.11
N LYS A 52 7.62 -1.57 -14.20
CA LYS A 52 9.05 -1.27 -14.34
C LYS A 52 9.35 0.18 -14.75
N LEU A 53 8.35 0.97 -15.13
CA LEU A 53 8.55 2.37 -15.56
C LEU A 53 8.52 3.39 -14.42
N PHE A 54 8.28 2.95 -13.19
CA PHE A 54 8.61 3.80 -12.05
C PHE A 54 10.13 3.79 -11.89
N TYR A 55 10.79 4.89 -12.22
CA TYR A 55 12.13 5.18 -11.71
C TYR A 55 12.00 5.43 -10.19
N LYS A 56 11.66 4.38 -9.43
CA LYS A 56 11.87 4.36 -7.99
C LYS A 56 13.36 4.08 -7.85
N PRO A 57 14.16 4.97 -7.24
CA PRO A 57 15.51 4.59 -6.87
C PRO A 57 15.42 3.28 -6.10
N LYS A 58 16.40 2.37 -6.27
CA LYS A 58 16.39 1.03 -5.65
C LYS A 58 16.10 1.05 -4.14
N ASN A 59 16.28 2.20 -3.49
CA ASN A 59 16.09 2.44 -2.07
C ASN A 59 14.84 3.27 -1.71
N TYR A 60 13.92 3.56 -2.65
CA TYR A 60 12.70 4.31 -2.35
C TYR A 60 11.71 3.45 -1.58
N VAL A 61 11.73 3.59 -0.26
CA VAL A 61 10.66 3.12 0.61
C VAL A 61 9.57 4.19 0.60
N ALA A 62 8.44 3.91 -0.07
CA ALA A 62 7.29 4.80 0.02
C ALA A 62 6.91 4.96 1.50
N PRO A 63 6.77 6.20 2.02
CA PRO A 63 6.28 6.41 3.37
C PRO A 63 4.94 5.68 3.51
N LYS A 64 4.89 4.70 4.41
CA LYS A 64 3.63 4.04 4.72
C LYS A 64 2.78 5.06 5.46
N TYR A 65 1.58 5.34 4.97
CA TYR A 65 0.62 6.13 5.71
C TYR A 65 0.40 5.46 7.08
N THR A 66 0.93 6.08 8.12
CA THR A 66 0.59 5.75 9.50
C THR A 66 -0.62 6.61 9.85
N PRO A 67 -1.81 6.02 10.06
CA PRO A 67 -2.93 6.79 10.57
C PRO A 67 -2.50 7.47 11.87
N PRO A 68 -2.90 8.74 12.11
CA PRO A 68 -2.63 9.41 13.37
C PRO A 68 -3.16 8.54 14.52
N PRO A 69 -2.43 8.43 15.65
CA PRO A 69 -2.89 7.65 16.79
C PRO A 69 -4.25 8.19 17.23
N SER A 70 -5.28 7.35 17.13
CA SER A 70 -6.60 7.67 17.65
C SER A 70 -6.45 7.99 19.13
N THR A 71 -6.82 9.22 19.50
CA THR A 71 -6.84 9.70 20.88
C THR A 71 -7.57 8.70 21.78
N PRO A 72 -6.99 8.27 22.92
CA PRO A 72 -7.56 7.21 23.74
C PRO A 72 -8.58 7.81 24.71
N HIS A 73 -9.78 8.12 24.23
CA HIS A 73 -10.92 8.21 25.12
C HIS A 73 -12.12 7.52 24.48
N LEU A 74 -12.71 6.64 25.28
CA LEU A 74 -13.86 5.76 25.07
C LEU A 74 -13.60 4.37 24.48
N HIS A 75 -14.08 3.42 25.28
CA HIS A 75 -14.34 2.01 25.01
C HIS A 75 -13.19 1.01 25.19
N VAL A 76 -12.73 0.93 26.44
CA VAL A 76 -12.40 -0.35 27.07
C VAL A 76 -13.67 -1.22 27.08
N THR A 77 -13.86 -2.02 26.04
CA THR A 77 -14.52 -3.34 26.06
C THR A 77 -14.76 -3.77 24.62
N GLN A 78 -13.84 -4.57 24.06
CA GLN A 78 -14.17 -5.66 23.14
C GLN A 78 -12.92 -6.50 22.85
N MET A 79 -13.00 -7.75 23.34
CA MET A 79 -12.27 -8.95 22.97
C MET A 79 -10.76 -9.05 23.27
N PRO A 80 -10.36 -10.01 24.13
CA PRO A 80 -8.97 -10.32 24.40
C PRO A 80 -8.38 -11.07 23.21
N TRP A 81 -7.38 -10.48 22.55
CA TRP A 81 -6.53 -11.22 21.64
C TRP A 81 -5.75 -12.27 22.43
N THR A 82 -6.25 -13.49 22.42
CA THR A 82 -5.52 -14.68 22.82
C THR A 82 -4.29 -14.83 21.93
N SER A 83 -3.10 -14.47 22.41
CA SER A 83 -1.83 -15.10 22.04
C SER A 83 -0.66 -14.34 22.66
N THR A 84 0.04 -15.06 23.54
CA THR A 84 1.44 -14.85 23.92
C THR A 84 1.74 -13.54 24.64
N ASP A 85 1.87 -13.63 25.96
CA ASP A 85 2.55 -12.69 26.86
C ASP A 85 3.03 -11.39 26.18
N CYS A 86 2.17 -10.38 26.16
CA CYS A 86 2.58 -9.03 25.81
C CYS A 86 3.58 -8.57 26.89
N LEU A 87 4.88 -8.80 26.68
CA LEU A 87 5.92 -8.28 27.55
C LEU A 87 5.71 -6.77 27.71
N THR A 88 5.70 -6.30 28.96
CA THR A 88 5.75 -4.87 29.24
C THR A 88 6.99 -4.26 28.57
N GLN A 89 6.89 -2.97 28.21
CA GLN A 89 7.95 -2.28 27.47
C GLN A 89 9.32 -2.37 28.19
N GLU A 90 9.32 -2.37 29.51
CA GLU A 90 10.52 -2.54 30.34
C GLU A 90 11.15 -3.93 30.19
N LYS A 91 10.33 -4.99 30.23
CA LYS A 91 10.81 -6.36 30.00
C LYS A 91 11.35 -6.49 28.58
N ARG A 92 10.68 -5.89 27.58
CA ARG A 92 11.16 -5.85 26.20
C ARG A 92 12.55 -5.21 26.09
N ASN A 93 12.73 -4.06 26.73
CA ASN A 93 13.99 -3.33 26.74
C ASN A 93 15.10 -4.13 27.44
N ASN A 94 14.78 -4.85 28.52
CA ASN A 94 15.74 -5.69 29.21
C ASN A 94 16.20 -6.87 28.36
N TYR A 95 15.31 -7.49 27.58
CA TYR A 95 15.68 -8.57 26.66
C TYR A 95 16.57 -8.05 25.53
N MET A 96 16.24 -6.88 24.97
CA MET A 96 17.07 -6.19 23.98
C MET A 96 18.47 -5.86 24.52
N LYS A 97 18.55 -5.33 25.75
CA LYS A 97 19.82 -4.99 26.41
C LYS A 97 20.67 -6.24 26.71
N LYS A 98 20.03 -7.32 27.14
CA LYS A 98 20.70 -8.59 27.48
C LYS A 98 20.95 -9.49 26.27
N GLY A 99 20.45 -9.12 25.08
CA GLY A 99 20.60 -9.90 23.86
C GLY A 99 19.93 -11.27 23.93
N LEU A 100 18.82 -11.37 24.66
CA LEU A 100 18.06 -12.62 24.81
C LEU A 100 17.02 -12.73 23.69
N CYS A 101 16.86 -13.94 23.16
CA CYS A 101 15.73 -14.29 22.32
C CYS A 101 14.42 -14.26 23.14
N PHE A 102 13.36 -13.64 22.65
CA PHE A 102 12.03 -13.68 23.25
C PHE A 102 11.33 -15.03 23.11
N ASP A 103 11.69 -15.84 22.11
CA ASP A 103 11.12 -17.18 21.96
C ASP A 103 11.72 -18.16 22.99
N CYS A 104 13.05 -18.27 23.08
CA CYS A 104 13.72 -19.25 23.96
C CYS A 104 14.44 -18.67 25.17
N HIS A 105 14.49 -17.35 25.33
CA HIS A 105 15.12 -16.67 26.47
C HIS A 105 16.62 -16.92 26.61
N GLN A 106 17.27 -17.49 25.59
CA GLN A 106 18.71 -17.73 25.54
C GLN A 106 19.44 -16.57 24.85
N PRO A 107 20.67 -16.26 25.30
CA PRO A 107 21.56 -15.35 24.58
C PRO A 107 22.19 -16.03 23.37
N GLY A 108 22.58 -15.24 22.37
CA GLY A 108 23.36 -15.71 21.20
C GLY A 108 22.62 -15.62 19.86
N HIS A 109 21.30 -15.48 19.88
CA HIS A 109 20.47 -15.24 18.69
C HIS A 109 19.24 -14.39 19.03
N ARG A 110 18.66 -13.76 18.00
CA ARG A 110 17.35 -13.09 18.11
C ARG A 110 16.25 -14.05 17.69
N ASP A 111 14.99 -13.73 18.00
CA ASP A 111 13.81 -14.51 17.54
C ASP A 111 13.84 -14.76 16.04
N VAL A 112 14.27 -13.76 15.27
CA VAL A 112 14.37 -13.84 13.82
C VAL A 112 15.34 -14.94 13.37
N ASP A 113 16.35 -15.22 14.19
CA ASP A 113 17.41 -16.20 13.93
C ASP A 113 17.19 -17.51 14.71
N HIS A 114 16.02 -17.66 15.37
CA HIS A 114 15.70 -18.85 16.15
C HIS A 114 15.58 -20.08 15.25
N LYS A 115 16.48 -21.05 15.41
CA LYS A 115 16.56 -22.26 14.55
C LYS A 115 15.52 -23.34 14.88
N SER A 116 14.44 -23.03 15.60
CA SER A 116 13.42 -24.03 15.98
C SER A 116 12.01 -23.60 15.63
N GLY A 117 11.33 -24.45 14.84
CA GLY A 117 9.87 -24.52 14.77
C GLY A 117 9.20 -23.61 13.74
N PRO A 118 7.97 -23.94 13.29
CA PRO A 118 7.37 -23.38 12.09
C PRO A 118 7.27 -21.88 12.27
N SER A 119 7.96 -21.12 11.40
CA SER A 119 7.57 -19.75 11.14
C SER A 119 6.07 -19.79 10.85
N ILE A 120 5.24 -19.36 11.82
CA ILE A 120 3.89 -18.91 11.52
C ILE A 120 4.15 -17.75 10.59
N SER A 121 4.19 -18.06 9.30
CA SER A 121 4.18 -17.07 8.25
C SER A 121 2.92 -16.30 8.57
N LYS A 122 3.07 -15.12 9.17
CA LYS A 122 2.02 -14.14 9.19
C LYS A 122 1.85 -13.80 7.72
N LYS A 123 1.05 -14.61 7.01
CA LYS A 123 0.39 -14.20 5.78
C LYS A 123 -0.47 -13.05 6.25
N THR A 124 0.13 -11.86 6.30
CA THR A 124 -0.61 -10.61 6.25
C THR A 124 -1.36 -10.68 4.94
N THR A 125 -2.55 -11.28 5.00
CA THR A 125 -3.50 -11.25 3.91
C THR A 125 -3.81 -9.78 3.77
N ASN A 126 -3.16 -9.13 2.82
CA ASN A 126 -3.37 -7.73 2.55
C ASN A 126 -4.87 -7.57 2.25
N PRO A 127 -5.64 -6.80 3.03
CA PRO A 127 -7.08 -6.66 2.81
C PRO A 127 -7.42 -6.08 1.42
N PHE A 128 -6.41 -5.53 0.74
CA PHE A 128 -6.51 -4.99 -0.63
C PHE A 128 -6.07 -5.95 -1.74
N THR A 129 -5.87 -7.25 -1.47
CA THR A 129 -5.71 -8.18 -2.60
C THR A 129 -7.02 -8.23 -3.38
N ASN A 130 -6.99 -7.82 -4.65
CA ASN A 130 -8.04 -8.04 -5.63
C ASN A 130 -8.23 -9.56 -5.81
N ARG A 131 -8.93 -10.18 -4.87
CA ARG A 131 -9.41 -11.55 -5.01
C ARG A 131 -10.53 -11.47 -6.02
N LYS A 132 -10.41 -12.24 -7.09
CA LYS A 132 -11.51 -12.41 -8.04
C LYS A 132 -12.70 -12.94 -7.23
N ALA A 133 -13.80 -12.19 -7.20
CA ALA A 133 -15.00 -12.63 -6.52
C ALA A 133 -15.41 -13.98 -7.11
N THR A 134 -15.67 -14.95 -6.23
CA THR A 134 -16.13 -16.28 -6.68
C THR A 134 -17.57 -16.14 -7.16
N GLY A 135 -18.05 -16.99 -8.08
CA GLY A 135 -19.44 -16.92 -8.58
C GLY A 135 -20.51 -16.88 -7.47
N ALA A 136 -20.27 -17.61 -6.37
CA ALA A 136 -21.12 -17.59 -5.18
C ALA A 136 -21.14 -16.22 -4.46
N GLU A 137 -20.00 -15.53 -4.43
CA GLU A 137 -19.86 -14.20 -3.81
C GLU A 137 -20.52 -13.13 -4.67
N THR A 138 -20.40 -13.24 -6.00
CA THR A 138 -21.13 -12.37 -6.95
C THR A 138 -22.64 -12.57 -6.83
N TYR A 139 -23.11 -13.83 -6.76
CA TYR A 139 -24.52 -14.14 -6.57
C TYR A 139 -25.08 -13.59 -5.25
N ALA A 140 -24.37 -13.81 -4.13
CA ALA A 140 -24.75 -13.24 -2.84
C ALA A 140 -24.85 -11.71 -2.86
N LYS A 141 -23.93 -11.06 -3.58
CA LYS A 141 -23.94 -9.61 -3.77
C LYS A 141 -25.14 -9.13 -4.59
N ILE A 142 -25.48 -9.85 -5.67
CA ILE A 142 -26.68 -9.56 -6.48
C ILE A 142 -27.94 -9.73 -5.62
N CYS A 143 -28.05 -10.82 -4.86
CA CYS A 143 -29.20 -11.04 -3.96
C CYS A 143 -29.32 -9.96 -2.88
N ALA A 144 -28.20 -9.48 -2.31
CA ALA A 144 -28.23 -8.40 -1.33
C ALA A 144 -28.75 -7.09 -1.95
N LEU A 145 -28.24 -6.72 -3.13
CA LEU A 145 -28.69 -5.52 -3.86
C LEU A 145 -30.17 -5.62 -4.25
N MET A 146 -30.63 -6.79 -4.72
CA MET A 146 -32.03 -7.04 -5.06
C MET A 146 -32.93 -7.12 -3.83
N GLY A 147 -32.39 -7.41 -2.64
CA GLY A 147 -33.15 -7.46 -1.39
C GLY A 147 -33.47 -6.09 -0.81
N GLU A 148 -32.60 -5.09 -1.05
CA GLU A 148 -32.75 -3.71 -0.55
C GLU A 148 -33.67 -2.82 -1.42
N LEU A 149 -34.00 -3.27 -2.63
CA LEU A 149 -34.91 -2.57 -3.55
C LEU A 149 -36.38 -2.75 -3.14
N GLU A 150 -37.25 -1.84 -3.58
CA GLU A 150 -38.71 -2.00 -3.44
C GLU A 150 -39.25 -2.98 -4.51
N ASP A 151 -40.38 -3.64 -4.24
CA ASP A 151 -40.86 -4.74 -5.10
C ASP A 151 -41.20 -4.29 -6.54
N GLU A 152 -41.65 -3.05 -6.72
CA GLU A 152 -41.91 -2.44 -8.03
C GLU A 152 -40.61 -2.24 -8.84
N GLU A 153 -39.51 -1.87 -8.17
CA GLU A 153 -38.21 -1.67 -8.81
C GLU A 153 -37.53 -3.01 -9.13
N LYS A 154 -37.75 -4.04 -8.30
CA LYS A 154 -37.29 -5.41 -8.59
C LYS A 154 -37.94 -5.98 -9.84
N GLU A 155 -39.26 -5.80 -9.99
CA GLU A 155 -40.00 -6.30 -11.14
C GLU A 155 -39.56 -5.58 -12.43
N LYS A 156 -39.34 -4.27 -12.35
CA LYS A 156 -38.79 -3.49 -13.47
C LYS A 156 -37.37 -3.92 -13.84
N ALA A 157 -36.51 -4.20 -12.86
CA ALA A 157 -35.16 -4.69 -13.09
C ALA A 157 -35.15 -6.10 -13.73
N LEU A 158 -36.03 -7.00 -13.29
CA LEU A 158 -36.19 -8.33 -13.89
C LEU A 158 -36.66 -8.23 -15.34
N LYS A 159 -37.65 -7.36 -15.62
CA LYS A 159 -38.16 -7.14 -16.96
C LYS A 159 -37.10 -6.59 -17.92
N GLN A 160 -36.26 -5.67 -17.45
CA GLN A 160 -35.13 -5.14 -18.23
C GLN A 160 -34.07 -6.19 -18.56
N MET A 161 -33.91 -7.24 -17.75
CA MET A 161 -33.01 -8.36 -18.06
C MET A 161 -33.62 -9.39 -19.03
N GLU A 162 -34.94 -9.46 -19.14
CA GLU A 162 -35.65 -10.33 -20.09
C GLU A 162 -35.79 -9.71 -21.48
N ASP A 163 -35.78 -8.38 -21.55
CA ASP A 163 -35.90 -7.61 -22.80
C ASP A 163 -34.56 -7.41 -23.56
N GLU A 164 -33.43 -7.91 -23.02
CA GLU A 164 -32.12 -8.04 -23.71
C GLU A 164 -31.84 -9.47 -24.18
#